data_AF-A0A059WS08-F1
#
_entry.id   AF-A0A059WS08-F1
#
_cell.length_a   1.000
_cell.length_b   1.000
_cell.length_c   1.000
_cell.angle_alpha   90.00
_cell.angle_beta   90.00
_cell.angle_gamma   90.00
#
_symmetry.space_group_name_H-M   'P 1'
#
loop_
_entity.id
_entity.type
_entity.pdbx_description
1 polymer ?
#
loop_
_entity_poly.entity_id
_entity_poly.type
_entity_poly.pdbx_seq_one_letter_code
_entity_poly.pdbx_strand_id
1 'polypeptide(L)'
;VWFYQVLARRVGHEQMQKWVAKVGYGNQKIGNKDDIDKFWLEGELRITPNEQIQFLRRLYKNDLPFSERSLSLVKDIIIVEQTPDYTIRAKTGWANFGEQTKPQIGWYVGYLEKDKNVYFFATNVDIRNNNDASARIELTRRCFKDLALL
;
A
#
# COMPACT_ATOMS: atom_id res chain seq x y z
N VAL A 1 -11.24 -6.61 2.89
CA VAL A 1 -10.73 -7.72 2.05
C VAL A 1 -11.79 -8.15 1.03
N TRP A 2 -12.95 -8.67 1.45
CA TRP A 2 -14.02 -9.20 0.57
C TRP A 2 -14.37 -8.32 -0.65
N PHE A 3 -14.48 -7.01 -0.48
CA PHE A 3 -14.86 -6.10 -1.57
C PHE A 3 -13.83 -6.11 -2.72
N TYR A 4 -12.54 -6.05 -2.37
CA TYR A 4 -11.45 -6.07 -3.34
C TYR A 4 -11.27 -7.44 -4.00
N GLN A 5 -11.67 -8.54 -3.32
CA GLN A 5 -11.72 -9.87 -3.93
C GLN A 5 -12.76 -9.93 -5.04
N VAL A 6 -13.95 -9.37 -4.81
CA VAL A 6 -14.98 -9.24 -5.87
C VAL A 6 -14.46 -8.40 -7.04
N LEU A 7 -13.78 -7.29 -6.77
CA LEU A 7 -13.18 -6.47 -7.84
C LEU A 7 -12.11 -7.24 -8.62
N ALA A 8 -11.22 -7.96 -7.95
CA ALA A 8 -10.16 -8.72 -8.62
C ALA A 8 -10.73 -9.80 -9.56
N ARG A 9 -11.78 -10.52 -9.13
CA ARG A 9 -12.52 -11.46 -9.99
C ARG A 9 -13.16 -10.79 -11.19
N ARG A 10 -13.75 -9.60 -11.02
CA ARG A 10 -14.35 -8.82 -12.12
C ARG A 10 -13.31 -8.33 -13.12
N VAL A 11 -12.11 -7.94 -12.67
CA VAL A 11 -10.98 -7.58 -13.54
C VAL A 11 -10.50 -8.82 -14.31
N GLY A 12 -10.40 -9.97 -13.65
CA GLY A 12 -9.93 -11.21 -14.24
C GLY A 12 -8.41 -11.29 -14.34
N HIS A 13 -7.89 -12.53 -14.38
CA HIS A 13 -6.46 -12.82 -14.28
C HIS A 13 -5.61 -12.17 -15.38
N GLU A 14 -6.01 -12.31 -16.64
CA GLU A 14 -5.25 -11.78 -17.78
C GLU A 14 -5.09 -10.25 -17.68
N GLN A 15 -6.19 -9.55 -17.40
CA GLN A 15 -6.18 -8.09 -17.31
C GLN A 15 -5.42 -7.62 -16.07
N MET A 16 -5.51 -8.35 -14.96
CA MET A 16 -4.74 -8.09 -13.74
C MET A 16 -3.24 -8.23 -14.00
N GLN A 17 -2.80 -9.34 -14.60
CA GLN A 17 -1.39 -9.59 -14.92
C GLN A 17 -0.83 -8.51 -15.83
N LYS A 18 -1.60 -8.11 -16.87
CA LYS A 18 -1.23 -7.02 -17.78
C LYS A 18 -1.00 -5.71 -17.04
N TRP A 19 -1.89 -5.33 -16.11
CA TRP A 19 -1.73 -4.08 -15.37
C TRP A 19 -0.62 -4.14 -14.32
N VAL A 20 -0.50 -5.24 -13.58
CA VAL A 20 0.59 -5.45 -12.60
C VAL A 20 1.95 -5.36 -13.29
N ALA A 21 2.11 -5.99 -14.45
CA ALA A 21 3.33 -5.91 -15.25
C ALA A 21 3.57 -4.51 -15.84
N LYS A 22 2.54 -3.87 -16.42
CA LYS A 22 2.65 -2.53 -17.01
C LYS A 22 3.00 -1.45 -15.97
N VAL A 23 2.52 -1.61 -14.74
CA VAL A 23 2.91 -0.76 -13.61
C VAL A 23 4.30 -1.11 -13.11
N GLY A 24 4.77 -2.34 -13.27
CA GLY A 24 6.01 -2.83 -12.66
C GLY A 24 5.86 -2.99 -11.15
N TYR A 25 4.74 -3.54 -10.69
CA TYR A 25 4.42 -3.62 -9.26
C TYR A 25 5.13 -4.82 -8.59
N GLY A 26 6.21 -4.52 -7.86
CA GLY A 26 7.01 -5.53 -7.14
C GLY A 26 7.56 -6.61 -8.07
N ASN A 27 7.53 -7.87 -7.61
CA ASN A 27 7.97 -9.03 -8.39
C ASN A 27 6.95 -9.47 -9.46
N GLN A 28 5.78 -8.83 -9.55
CA GLN A 28 4.75 -9.03 -10.58
C GLN A 28 4.14 -10.44 -10.66
N LYS A 29 4.34 -11.28 -9.63
CA LYS A 29 3.85 -12.67 -9.60
C LYS A 29 2.45 -12.75 -9.00
N ILE A 30 1.40 -12.85 -9.84
CA ILE A 30 0.02 -12.98 -9.36
C ILE A 30 -0.50 -14.43 -9.30
N GLY A 31 0.36 -15.42 -9.56
CA GLY A 31 -0.03 -16.83 -9.59
C GLY A 31 -0.92 -17.19 -10.78
N ASN A 32 -1.75 -18.22 -10.60
CA ASN A 32 -2.64 -18.76 -11.63
C ASN A 32 -4.04 -18.12 -11.55
N LYS A 33 -4.94 -18.51 -12.46
CA LYS A 33 -6.31 -17.98 -12.51
C LYS A 33 -7.08 -18.19 -11.20
N ASP A 34 -6.83 -19.29 -10.51
CA ASP A 34 -7.47 -19.63 -9.22
C ASP A 34 -6.94 -18.79 -8.05
N ASP A 35 -5.86 -18.03 -8.25
CA ASP A 35 -5.25 -17.15 -7.25
C ASP A 35 -5.74 -15.70 -7.35
N ILE A 36 -6.60 -15.40 -8.33
CA ILE A 36 -6.96 -14.03 -8.72
C ILE A 36 -7.50 -13.16 -7.58
N ASP A 37 -8.07 -13.74 -6.53
CA ASP A 37 -8.62 -13.02 -5.38
C ASP A 37 -7.87 -13.23 -4.07
N LYS A 38 -6.67 -13.83 -4.12
CA LYS A 38 -5.81 -14.10 -2.96
C LYS A 38 -4.32 -13.84 -3.19
N PHE A 39 -3.88 -13.59 -4.44
CA PHE A 39 -2.46 -13.49 -4.80
C PHE A 39 -1.65 -12.46 -4.00
N TRP A 40 -2.28 -11.39 -3.52
CA TRP A 40 -1.65 -10.34 -2.71
C TRP A 40 -1.71 -10.60 -1.20
N LEU A 41 -2.47 -11.60 -0.75
CA LEU A 41 -2.62 -11.99 0.66
C LEU A 41 -1.71 -13.17 1.01
N GLU A 42 -1.80 -14.22 0.19
CA GLU A 42 -1.20 -15.54 0.46
C GLU A 42 -0.37 -16.04 -0.73
N GLY A 43 -0.44 -15.37 -1.88
CA GLY A 43 0.26 -15.78 -3.10
C GLY A 43 1.74 -15.40 -3.13
N GLU A 44 2.32 -15.40 -4.33
CA GLU A 44 3.75 -15.12 -4.54
C GLU A 44 4.09 -13.64 -4.73
N LEU A 45 3.08 -12.75 -4.79
CA LEU A 45 3.33 -11.33 -5.01
C LEU A 45 4.12 -10.74 -3.85
N ARG A 46 5.29 -10.18 -4.13
CA ARG A 46 6.15 -9.50 -3.15
C ARG A 46 6.54 -8.13 -3.67
N ILE A 47 6.66 -7.18 -2.75
CA ILE A 47 7.10 -5.81 -3.01
C ILE A 47 7.91 -5.31 -1.81
N THR A 48 9.02 -4.63 -2.09
CA THR A 48 9.90 -4.03 -1.10
C THR A 48 9.41 -2.64 -0.66
N PRO A 49 9.87 -2.12 0.50
CA PRO A 49 9.53 -0.75 0.91
C PRO A 49 9.93 0.30 -0.13
N ASN A 50 11.11 0.14 -0.76
CA ASN A 50 11.57 1.05 -1.80
C ASN A 50 10.66 1.02 -3.04
N GLU A 51 10.21 -0.16 -3.47
CA GLU A 51 9.26 -0.25 -4.59
C GLU A 51 7.90 0.36 -4.25
N GLN A 52 7.42 0.25 -3.00
CA GLN A 52 6.22 0.98 -2.55
C GLN A 52 6.41 2.49 -2.70
N ILE A 53 7.56 3.03 -2.29
CA ILE A 53 7.89 4.47 -2.47
C ILE A 53 7.89 4.84 -3.95
N GLN A 54 8.50 4.05 -4.83
CA GLN A 54 8.53 4.33 -6.28
C GLN A 54 7.13 4.32 -6.90
N PHE A 55 6.29 3.34 -6.53
CA PHE A 55 4.90 3.29 -6.95
C PHE A 55 4.12 4.53 -6.48
N LEU A 56 4.25 4.92 -5.21
CA LEU A 56 3.56 6.09 -4.65
C LEU A 56 4.03 7.40 -5.28
N ARG A 57 5.32 7.55 -5.60
CA ARG A 57 5.84 8.73 -6.32
C ARG A 57 5.22 8.86 -7.70
N ARG A 58 5.07 7.75 -8.42
CA ARG A 58 4.41 7.73 -9.74
C ARG A 58 2.93 7.98 -9.62
N LEU A 59 2.24 7.38 -8.64
CA LEU A 59 0.85 7.68 -8.31
C LEU A 59 0.66 9.18 -8.07
N TYR A 60 1.50 9.77 -7.21
CA TYR A 60 1.45 11.19 -6.87
C TYR A 60 1.58 12.09 -8.10
N LYS A 61 2.56 11.80 -8.97
CA LYS A 61 2.84 12.57 -10.19
C LYS A 61 1.91 12.29 -11.37
N ASN A 62 0.90 11.44 -11.19
CA ASN A 62 0.05 10.91 -12.28
C ASN A 62 0.84 10.19 -13.39
N ASP A 63 1.99 9.59 -13.05
CA ASP A 63 2.90 8.87 -13.96
C ASP A 63 2.65 7.34 -13.95
N LEU A 64 1.39 6.97 -13.77
CA LEU A 64 0.90 5.60 -13.91
C LEU A 64 0.01 5.52 -15.15
N PRO A 65 -0.10 4.35 -15.80
CA PRO A 65 -0.83 4.19 -17.05
C PRO A 65 -2.36 4.11 -16.85
N PHE A 66 -2.92 4.96 -16.00
CA PHE A 66 -4.33 5.05 -15.65
C PHE A 66 -4.86 6.47 -15.91
N SER A 67 -6.17 6.61 -16.08
CA SER A 67 -6.78 7.92 -16.29
C SER A 67 -6.58 8.84 -15.08
N GLU A 68 -6.47 10.15 -15.31
CA GLU A 68 -6.39 11.14 -14.23
C GLU A 68 -7.58 11.04 -13.28
N ARG A 69 -8.78 10.77 -13.81
CA ARG A 69 -9.99 10.52 -13.01
C ARG A 69 -9.79 9.36 -12.03
N SER A 70 -9.28 8.22 -12.50
CA SER A 70 -9.03 7.05 -11.64
C SER A 70 -7.98 7.35 -10.57
N LEU A 71 -6.89 8.02 -10.96
CA LEU A 71 -5.81 8.38 -10.05
C LEU A 71 -6.29 9.36 -8.97
N SER A 72 -7.10 10.35 -9.35
CA SER A 72 -7.71 11.30 -8.42
C SER A 72 -8.62 10.60 -7.40
N LEU A 73 -9.53 9.74 -7.87
CA LEU A 73 -10.41 8.97 -6.97
C LEU A 73 -9.62 8.08 -6.00
N VAL A 74 -8.57 7.41 -6.48
CA VAL A 74 -7.72 6.58 -5.60
C VAL A 74 -7.02 7.43 -4.55
N LYS A 75 -6.49 8.61 -4.92
CA LYS A 75 -5.85 9.54 -3.97
C LYS A 75 -6.83 10.09 -2.94
N ASP A 76 -8.08 10.29 -3.32
CA ASP A 76 -9.14 10.80 -2.43
C ASP A 76 -9.51 9.76 -1.36
N ILE A 77 -9.79 8.51 -1.76
CA ILE A 77 -10.23 7.46 -0.83
C ILE A 77 -9.15 6.98 0.14
N ILE A 78 -7.88 7.35 -0.07
CA ILE A 78 -6.77 7.00 0.83
C ILE A 78 -6.39 8.15 1.77
N ILE A 79 -7.12 9.26 1.80
CA ILE A 79 -6.94 10.30 2.83
C ILE A 79 -7.33 9.69 4.19
N VAL A 80 -6.36 9.61 5.10
CA VAL A 80 -6.57 9.08 6.45
C VAL A 80 -6.60 10.17 7.51
N GLU A 81 -6.04 11.34 7.20
CA GLU A 81 -5.99 12.50 8.07
C GLU A 81 -5.83 13.76 7.23
N GLN A 82 -6.61 14.78 7.54
CA GLN A 82 -6.54 16.07 6.87
C GLN A 82 -6.75 17.17 7.91
N THR A 83 -5.82 18.11 7.93
CA THR A 83 -5.82 19.29 8.80
C THR A 83 -5.56 20.53 7.93
N PRO A 84 -5.67 21.75 8.49
CA PRO A 84 -5.23 22.96 7.77
C PRO A 84 -3.74 22.94 7.38
N ASP A 85 -2.89 22.24 8.15
CA ASP A 85 -1.43 22.29 7.98
C ASP A 85 -0.89 21.16 7.09
N TYR A 86 -1.56 20.00 7.08
CA TYR A 86 -1.10 18.83 6.34
C TYR A 86 -2.21 17.84 5.98
N THR A 87 -1.93 16.98 5.01
CA THR A 87 -2.77 15.83 4.65
C THR A 87 -1.94 14.55 4.60
N ILE A 88 -2.41 13.49 5.25
CA ILE A 88 -1.82 12.14 5.16
C ILE A 88 -2.71 11.28 4.28
N ARG A 89 -2.12 10.71 3.24
CA ARG A 89 -2.72 9.68 2.40
C ARG A 89 -2.00 8.37 2.59
N ALA A 90 -2.70 7.34 3.03
CA ALA A 90 -2.04 6.11 3.41
C ALA A 90 -2.95 4.88 3.41
N LYS A 91 -2.32 3.71 3.44
CA LYS A 91 -3.00 2.43 3.62
C LYS A 91 -2.21 1.52 4.57
N THR A 92 -2.94 0.90 5.50
CA THR A 92 -2.43 -0.19 6.35
C THR A 92 -2.51 -1.54 5.63
N GLY A 93 -1.56 -2.43 5.93
CA GLY A 93 -1.55 -3.82 5.48
C GLY A 93 -1.13 -4.77 6.59
N TRP A 94 -1.67 -5.98 6.57
CA TRP A 94 -1.32 -7.07 7.47
C TRP A 94 -1.36 -8.37 6.67
N ALA A 95 -0.19 -8.93 6.37
CA ALA A 95 -0.06 -10.18 5.62
C ALA A 95 0.17 -11.36 6.58
N ASN A 96 -0.21 -12.56 6.15
CA ASN A 96 -0.12 -13.82 6.92
C ASN A 96 -0.92 -13.78 8.24
N PHE A 97 -2.07 -13.11 8.26
CA PHE A 97 -2.90 -13.02 9.46
C PHE A 97 -3.28 -14.43 9.96
N GLY A 98 -2.97 -14.72 11.23
CA GLY A 98 -3.24 -16.01 11.84
C GLY A 98 -2.09 -17.03 11.72
N GLU A 99 -1.02 -16.72 11.00
CA GLU A 99 0.22 -17.52 11.00
C GLU A 99 0.83 -17.52 12.40
N GLN A 100 1.14 -18.72 12.91
CA GLN A 100 1.64 -18.95 14.27
C GLN A 100 3.13 -19.30 14.29
N THR A 101 3.68 -19.74 13.16
CA THR A 101 5.04 -20.29 13.08
C THR A 101 6.09 -19.28 12.63
N LYS A 102 5.66 -18.16 12.03
CA LYS A 102 6.54 -17.10 11.51
C LYS A 102 5.96 -15.72 11.85
N PRO A 103 6.81 -14.69 12.01
CA PRO A 103 6.34 -13.32 12.13
C PRO A 103 5.44 -12.95 10.94
N GLN A 104 4.32 -12.31 11.24
CA GLN A 104 3.41 -11.74 10.26
C GLN A 104 3.96 -10.39 9.80
N ILE A 105 3.52 -9.89 8.65
CA ILE A 105 4.09 -8.66 8.09
C ILE A 105 3.10 -7.50 8.15
N GLY A 106 3.51 -6.45 8.85
CA GLY A 106 2.77 -5.21 8.98
C GLY A 106 3.26 -4.13 8.00
N TRP A 107 2.32 -3.44 7.37
CA TRP A 107 2.58 -2.31 6.47
C TRP A 107 1.81 -1.06 6.88
N TYR A 108 2.47 0.09 6.74
CA TYR A 108 1.81 1.39 6.61
C TYR A 108 2.57 2.19 5.57
N VAL A 109 1.93 2.44 4.43
CA VAL A 109 2.54 3.06 3.25
C VAL A 109 1.70 4.24 2.80
N GLY A 110 2.34 5.31 2.32
CA GLY A 110 1.63 6.51 1.94
C GLY A 110 2.54 7.70 1.69
N TYR A 111 1.94 8.89 1.72
CA TYR A 111 2.65 10.15 1.69
C TYR A 111 1.96 11.21 2.55
N LEU A 112 2.77 12.09 3.13
CA LEU A 112 2.36 13.29 3.86
C LEU A 112 2.60 14.50 2.94
N GLU A 113 1.58 15.32 2.74
CA GLU A 113 1.70 16.64 2.13
C GLU A 113 1.67 17.70 3.22
N LYS A 114 2.72 18.54 3.28
CA LYS A 114 2.84 19.66 4.21
C LYS A 114 3.57 20.80 3.52
N ASP A 115 3.04 22.01 3.64
CA ASP A 115 3.53 23.20 2.93
C ASP A 115 3.65 22.95 1.41
N LYS A 116 4.84 23.14 0.83
CA LYS A 116 5.15 22.89 -0.59
C LYS A 116 5.91 21.58 -0.81
N ASN A 117 5.88 20.65 0.15
CA ASN A 117 6.67 19.43 0.10
C ASN A 117 5.82 18.18 0.32
N VAL A 118 6.35 17.05 -0.17
CA VAL A 118 5.70 15.73 -0.09
C VAL A 118 6.68 14.70 0.41
N TYR A 119 6.31 14.03 1.50
CA TYR A 119 7.13 13.04 2.19
C TYR A 119 6.53 11.66 2.01
N PHE A 120 7.15 10.85 1.15
CA PHE A 120 6.75 9.46 0.90
C PHE A 120 7.30 8.56 2.00
N PHE A 121 6.50 7.61 2.46
CA PHE A 121 6.91 6.67 3.50
C PHE A 121 6.41 5.24 3.24
N ALA A 122 7.17 4.28 3.73
CA ALA A 122 6.82 2.87 3.71
C ALA A 122 7.38 2.20 4.97
N THR A 123 6.55 2.07 6.00
CA THR A 123 6.89 1.35 7.22
C THR A 123 6.53 -0.12 7.05
N ASN A 124 7.52 -0.99 7.25
CA ASN A 124 7.38 -2.44 7.23
C ASN A 124 7.94 -3.02 8.53
N VAL A 125 7.13 -3.78 9.25
CA VAL A 125 7.49 -4.33 10.57
C VAL A 125 7.01 -5.77 10.70
N ASP A 126 7.74 -6.55 11.49
CA ASP A 126 7.25 -7.83 11.99
C ASP A 126 6.08 -7.59 12.96
N ILE A 127 5.02 -8.35 12.83
CA ILE A 127 3.94 -8.48 13.79
C ILE A 127 4.05 -9.87 14.40
N ARG A 128 4.47 -9.94 15.67
CA ARG A 128 4.65 -11.20 16.42
C ARG A 128 3.47 -11.47 17.34
N ASN A 129 2.75 -10.42 17.73
CA ASN A 129 1.50 -10.50 18.48
C ASN A 129 0.56 -9.34 18.09
N ASN A 130 -0.69 -9.39 18.50
CA ASN A 130 -1.70 -8.39 18.13
C ASN A 130 -1.37 -6.95 18.59
N ASN A 131 -0.57 -6.78 19.64
CA ASN A 131 -0.19 -5.44 20.12
C ASN A 131 0.83 -4.78 19.18
N ASP A 132 1.61 -5.54 18.42
CA ASP A 132 2.57 -4.98 17.46
C ASP A 132 1.85 -4.32 16.26
N ALA A 133 0.57 -4.61 16.06
CA ALA A 133 -0.20 -4.10 14.94
C ALA A 133 -0.35 -2.57 14.96
N SER A 134 -0.37 -1.93 16.13
CA SER A 134 -0.45 -0.46 16.23
C SER A 134 0.88 0.22 15.87
N ALA A 135 2.01 -0.48 16.08
CA ALA A 135 3.36 0.03 15.85
C ALA A 135 3.57 0.52 14.41
N ARG A 136 2.87 -0.09 13.43
CA ARG A 136 2.90 0.36 12.02
C ARG A 136 2.62 1.85 11.86
N ILE A 137 1.62 2.38 12.57
CA ILE A 137 1.24 3.79 12.48
C ILE A 137 2.04 4.61 13.48
N GLU A 138 2.18 4.11 14.71
CA GLU A 138 2.87 4.84 15.78
C GLU A 138 4.32 5.15 15.44
N LEU A 139 5.06 4.18 14.88
CA LEU A 139 6.46 4.39 14.48
C LEU A 139 6.56 5.42 13.35
N THR A 140 5.68 5.35 12.34
CA THR A 140 5.66 6.36 11.27
C THR A 140 5.40 7.76 11.82
N ARG A 141 4.43 7.91 12.73
CA ARG A 141 4.13 9.20 13.36
C ARG A 141 5.28 9.70 14.24
N ARG A 142 5.97 8.81 14.96
CA ARG A 142 7.18 9.18 15.71
C ARG A 142 8.27 9.71 14.78
N CYS A 143 8.56 9.01 13.68
CA CYS A 143 9.50 9.51 12.67
C CYS A 143 9.08 10.88 12.10
N PHE A 144 7.79 11.11 11.86
CA PHE A 144 7.32 12.41 11.41
C PHE A 144 7.54 13.52 12.46
N LYS A 145 7.31 13.24 13.74
CA LYS A 145 7.60 14.19 14.83
C LYS A 145 9.10 14.47 14.95
N ASP A 146 9.93 13.44 14.86
CA ASP A 146 11.40 13.57 14.90
C ASP A 146 11.93 14.42 13.73
N LEU A 147 11.23 14.39 12.59
CA LEU A 147 11.50 15.21 11.41
C LEU A 147 10.76 16.57 11.42
N ALA A 148 10.08 16.93 12.51
CA ALA A 148 9.26 18.15 12.66
C ALA A 148 8.15 18.32 11.59
N LEU A 149 7.65 17.19 11.06
CA LEU A 149 6.57 17.15 10.08
C LEU A 149 5.19 17.12 10.75
N LEU A 150 5.08 16.51 11.94
CA LEU A 150 3.90 16.47 12.79
C LEU A 150 4.15 17.08 14.17
#